data_AF-Q1HGA5-F1
#
_entry.id   AF-Q1HGA5-F1
#
_cell.length_a   1.000
_cell.length_b   1.000
_cell.length_c   1.000
_cell.angle_alpha   90.00
_cell.angle_beta   90.00
_cell.angle_gamma   90.00
#
_symmetry.space_group_name_H-M   'P 1'
#
loop_
_entity.id
_entity.type
_entity.pdbx_description
1 polymer ?
#
loop_
_entity_poly.entity_id
_entity_poly.type
_entity_poly.pdbx_seq_one_letter_code
_entity_poly.pdbx_strand_id
1 'polypeptide(L)'
;VAPVDSGLWWIILLRAYGKCSGDLSVQERVDVQTGMKMILRLCLADGFDMFPTLLVTDGSCMIDRRMGIHGHPLEIEALFYSALLCAREMLAPEDGSADLIRALNNRLVALSFHIREYYWIDLKKLNEIYRYTTEEYSYDAVNKFNIYPDQIPPWLVEFMPNKGGYLIGNLQPAHMDFRFFTLGNLWPTVSSLATLDQSHAILDLIEAKWAELVAEMPIKICYPALEGQEWRIITGSDPKNTAWSYHNGGSWPTLLWQLTVACIKMNRPEIAERAVQLVERRISRDKWPEYYDTRR
;
A
#
# COMPACT_ATOMS: atom_id res chain seq x y z
N VAL A 1 15.66 -3.09 -10.73
CA VAL A 1 14.37 -2.42 -10.98
C VAL A 1 14.48 -0.98 -10.49
N ALA A 2 13.63 -0.05 -10.95
CA ALA A 2 13.66 1.34 -10.47
C ALA A 2 13.04 1.41 -9.06
N PRO A 3 13.80 1.84 -8.03
CA PRO A 3 13.32 1.84 -6.64
C PRO A 3 12.52 3.12 -6.34
N VAL A 4 11.28 3.18 -6.83
CA VAL A 4 10.42 4.38 -6.72
C VAL A 4 10.15 4.73 -5.25
N ASP A 5 9.93 3.71 -4.42
CA ASP A 5 9.70 3.83 -2.98
C ASP A 5 10.83 4.51 -2.22
N SER A 6 12.09 4.37 -2.67
CA SER A 6 13.26 4.88 -1.97
C SER A 6 13.27 6.40 -1.81
N GLY A 7 12.84 7.13 -2.85
CA GLY A 7 12.70 8.60 -2.76
C GLY A 7 11.57 9.01 -1.81
N LEU A 8 10.48 8.24 -1.78
CA LEU A 8 9.33 8.48 -0.91
C LEU A 8 9.71 8.22 0.56
N TRP A 9 10.38 7.10 0.83
CA TRP A 9 10.92 6.77 2.15
C TRP A 9 11.94 7.79 2.64
N TRP A 10 12.79 8.32 1.76
CA TRP A 10 13.75 9.36 2.12
C TRP A 10 13.06 10.63 2.64
N ILE A 11 11.98 11.09 1.99
CA ILE A 11 11.19 12.24 2.47
C ILE A 11 10.52 11.93 3.81
N ILE A 12 9.90 10.75 3.95
CA ILE A 12 9.25 10.31 5.19
C ILE A 12 10.25 10.27 6.35
N LEU A 13 11.43 9.70 6.12
CA LEU A 13 12.49 9.56 7.13
C LEU A 13 13.07 10.93 7.52
N LEU A 14 13.25 11.84 6.57
CA LEU A 14 13.70 13.22 6.84
C LEU A 14 12.73 13.95 7.79
N ARG A 15 11.41 13.77 7.58
CA ARG A 15 10.40 14.29 8.50
C ARG A 15 10.50 13.62 9.87
N ALA A 16 10.60 12.29 9.90
CA ALA A 16 10.69 11.53 11.14
C ALA A 16 11.90 11.97 11.98
N TYR A 17 13.07 12.16 11.35
CA TYR A 17 14.27 12.70 11.98
C TYR A 17 14.00 14.04 12.65
N GLY A 18 13.44 15.02 11.94
CA GLY A 18 13.20 16.35 12.51
C GLY A 18 12.18 16.34 13.64
N LYS A 19 11.12 15.51 13.54
CA LYS A 19 10.14 15.34 14.63
C LYS A 19 10.74 14.67 15.87
N CYS A 20 11.65 13.71 15.69
CA CYS A 20 12.24 12.95 16.78
C CYS A 20 13.39 13.72 17.47
N SER A 21 14.24 14.38 16.70
CA SER A 21 15.40 15.13 17.20
C SER A 21 15.05 16.55 17.65
N GLY A 22 14.00 17.15 17.09
CA GLY A 22 13.74 18.59 17.19
C GLY A 22 14.67 19.45 16.32
N ASP A 23 15.64 18.85 15.63
CA ASP A 23 16.59 19.53 14.75
C ASP A 23 16.02 19.63 13.32
N LEU A 24 15.66 20.85 12.94
CA LEU A 24 15.16 21.17 11.60
C LEU A 24 16.28 21.63 10.65
N SER A 25 17.51 21.82 11.13
CA SER A 25 18.61 22.37 10.32
C SER A 25 18.94 21.49 9.12
N VAL A 26 18.81 20.18 9.26
CA VAL A 26 18.98 19.22 8.15
C VAL A 26 17.94 19.46 7.05
N GLN A 27 16.68 19.71 7.42
CA GLN A 27 15.60 19.95 6.46
C GLN A 27 15.80 21.27 5.71
N GLU A 28 16.38 22.28 6.38
CA GLU A 28 16.60 23.61 5.83
C GLU A 28 17.82 23.71 4.90
N ARG A 29 18.70 22.70 4.87
CA ARG A 29 19.86 22.72 3.97
C ARG A 29 19.43 22.79 2.51
N VAL A 30 20.14 23.61 1.75
CA VAL A 30 19.87 23.85 0.32
C VAL A 30 19.94 22.57 -0.51
N ASP A 31 20.89 21.67 -0.22
CA ASP A 31 21.02 20.40 -0.94
C ASP A 31 19.88 19.43 -0.62
N VAL A 32 19.42 19.39 0.63
CA VAL A 32 18.27 18.59 1.07
C VAL A 32 16.96 19.12 0.47
N GLN A 33 16.72 20.44 0.51
CA GLN A 33 15.58 21.07 -0.17
C GLN A 33 15.58 20.80 -1.67
N THR A 34 16.76 20.89 -2.31
CA THR A 34 16.92 20.59 -3.74
C THR A 34 16.56 19.14 -4.03
N GLY A 35 17.08 18.19 -3.25
CA GLY A 35 16.77 16.76 -3.39
C GLY A 35 15.28 16.47 -3.24
N MET A 36 14.64 17.03 -2.21
CA MET A 36 13.19 16.90 -2.01
C MET A 36 12.39 17.46 -3.19
N LYS A 37 12.74 18.66 -3.69
CA LYS A 37 12.10 19.27 -4.86
C LYS A 37 12.28 18.42 -6.12
N MET A 38 13.43 17.79 -6.32
CA MET A 38 13.69 16.89 -7.46
C MET A 38 12.81 15.64 -7.40
N ILE A 39 12.71 14.99 -6.24
CA ILE A 39 11.85 13.81 -6.03
C ILE A 39 10.39 14.18 -6.32
N LEU A 40 9.91 15.29 -5.74
CA LEU A 40 8.53 15.74 -5.95
C LEU A 40 8.24 16.07 -7.41
N ARG A 41 9.15 16.74 -8.11
CA ARG A 41 8.98 17.06 -9.54
C ARG A 41 8.91 15.81 -10.40
N LEU A 42 9.67 14.77 -10.06
CA LEU A 42 9.60 13.49 -10.76
C LEU A 42 8.23 12.83 -10.56
N CYS A 43 7.70 12.82 -9.34
CA CYS A 43 6.40 12.21 -9.02
C CYS A 43 5.20 13.04 -9.48
N LEU A 44 5.32 14.38 -9.53
CA LEU A 44 4.24 15.30 -9.90
C LEU A 44 4.31 15.74 -11.36
N ALA A 45 5.23 15.18 -12.15
CA ALA A 45 5.35 15.50 -13.57
C ALA A 45 4.05 15.20 -14.31
N ASP A 46 3.68 16.10 -15.21
CA ASP A 46 2.58 15.86 -16.14
C ASP A 46 2.93 14.71 -17.08
N GLY A 47 1.95 13.88 -17.39
CA GLY A 47 2.10 12.74 -18.29
C GLY A 47 0.80 12.44 -19.02
N PHE A 48 0.79 11.32 -19.76
CA PHE A 48 -0.42 10.82 -20.41
C PHE A 48 -1.34 10.05 -19.46
N ASP A 49 -0.86 9.77 -18.25
CA ASP A 49 -1.67 9.14 -17.22
C ASP A 49 -2.71 10.14 -16.69
N MET A 50 -3.97 9.72 -16.74
CA MET A 50 -5.12 10.52 -16.34
C MET A 50 -5.48 10.30 -14.86
N PHE A 51 -4.85 9.32 -14.20
CA PHE A 51 -5.09 9.03 -12.80
C PHE A 51 -4.24 9.92 -11.88
N PRO A 52 -4.73 10.24 -10.66
CA PRO A 52 -3.93 10.96 -9.68
C PRO A 52 -2.85 10.08 -9.02
N THR A 53 -2.86 8.78 -9.28
CA THR A 53 -1.89 7.79 -8.79
C THR A 53 -0.55 7.89 -9.53
N LEU A 54 0.48 7.18 -9.06
CA LEU A 54 1.76 7.08 -9.76
C LEU A 54 1.78 5.84 -10.63
N LEU A 55 2.04 6.03 -11.93
CA LEU A 55 2.31 4.92 -12.84
C LEU A 55 3.71 4.37 -12.60
N VAL A 56 3.82 3.09 -12.25
CA VAL A 56 5.10 2.41 -12.02
C VAL A 56 5.21 1.09 -12.78
N THR A 57 6.45 0.66 -13.02
CA THR A 57 6.74 -0.68 -13.53
C THR A 57 6.59 -1.74 -12.44
N ASP A 58 6.53 -3.01 -12.82
CA ASP A 58 6.57 -4.11 -11.86
C ASP A 58 7.89 -4.10 -11.08
N GLY A 59 7.88 -4.53 -9.81
CA GLY A 59 9.08 -4.59 -8.99
C GLY A 59 9.58 -3.25 -8.43
N SER A 60 8.74 -2.20 -8.34
CA SER A 60 9.19 -0.82 -8.06
C SER A 60 9.12 -0.40 -6.58
N CYS A 61 8.87 -1.33 -5.66
CA CYS A 61 8.72 -1.08 -4.23
C CYS A 61 9.42 -2.17 -3.38
N MET A 62 9.00 -2.43 -2.14
CA MET A 62 9.55 -3.52 -1.31
C MET A 62 9.55 -4.86 -2.07
N ILE A 63 8.51 -5.11 -2.86
CA ILE A 63 8.45 -6.19 -3.83
C ILE A 63 9.27 -5.75 -5.05
N ASP A 64 10.54 -6.15 -5.08
CA ASP A 64 11.53 -5.73 -6.11
C ASP A 64 11.61 -6.68 -7.33
N ARG A 65 10.64 -7.59 -7.45
CA ARG A 65 10.55 -8.62 -8.50
C ARG A 65 9.18 -8.57 -9.17
N ARG A 66 9.07 -9.24 -10.33
CA ARG A 66 7.83 -9.30 -11.09
C ARG A 66 6.74 -10.06 -10.30
N MET A 67 5.72 -9.34 -9.86
CA MET A 67 4.62 -9.86 -9.04
C MET A 67 3.23 -9.37 -9.51
N GLY A 68 3.15 -8.79 -10.70
CA GLY A 68 1.92 -8.23 -11.24
C GLY A 68 1.52 -6.91 -10.58
N ILE A 69 2.49 -6.16 -10.05
CA ILE A 69 2.26 -4.90 -9.33
C ILE A 69 2.63 -3.66 -10.17
N HIS A 70 2.71 -3.81 -11.49
CA HIS A 70 2.82 -2.67 -12.41
C HIS A 70 1.50 -1.90 -12.48
N GLY A 71 1.53 -0.64 -12.92
CA GLY A 71 0.33 0.21 -12.91
C GLY A 71 0.33 1.11 -11.68
N HIS A 72 -0.63 0.91 -10.79
CA HIS A 72 -0.88 1.77 -9.62
C HIS A 72 -0.95 0.95 -8.33
N PRO A 73 0.16 0.33 -7.90
CA PRO A 73 0.16 -0.52 -6.72
C PRO A 73 -0.04 0.31 -5.45
N LEU A 74 -0.98 -0.12 -4.62
CA LEU A 74 -1.41 0.57 -3.40
C LEU A 74 -0.24 0.98 -2.47
N GLU A 75 0.80 0.15 -2.40
CA GLU A 75 2.01 0.44 -1.62
C GLU A 75 2.69 1.75 -2.06
N ILE A 76 2.89 1.93 -3.37
CA ILE A 76 3.45 3.18 -3.91
C ILE A 76 2.51 4.34 -3.65
N GLU A 77 1.20 4.15 -3.83
CA GLU A 77 0.23 5.23 -3.62
C GLU A 77 0.16 5.69 -2.16
N ALA A 78 0.22 4.74 -1.23
CA ALA A 78 0.25 5.02 0.20
C ALA A 78 1.53 5.77 0.60
N LEU A 79 2.69 5.34 0.10
CA LEU A 79 3.97 6.00 0.34
C LEU A 79 4.01 7.38 -0.31
N PHE A 80 3.45 7.52 -1.51
CA PHE A 80 3.41 8.78 -2.25
C PHE A 80 2.59 9.81 -1.50
N TYR A 81 1.37 9.44 -1.08
CA TYR A 81 0.54 10.31 -0.26
C TYR A 81 1.26 10.76 1.02
N SER A 82 1.91 9.83 1.72
CA SER A 82 2.66 10.12 2.94
C SER A 82 3.84 11.05 2.69
N ALA A 83 4.61 10.83 1.62
CA ALA A 83 5.71 11.70 1.21
C ALA A 83 5.23 13.11 0.85
N LEU A 84 4.11 13.25 0.15
CA LEU A 84 3.50 14.56 -0.14
C LEU A 84 3.09 15.30 1.13
N LEU A 85 2.48 14.61 2.11
CA LEU A 85 2.17 15.20 3.42
C LEU A 85 3.43 15.67 4.15
N CYS A 86 4.47 14.83 4.17
CA CYS A 86 5.74 15.16 4.80
C CYS A 86 6.40 16.37 4.14
N ALA A 87 6.47 16.38 2.81
CA ALA A 87 7.08 17.48 2.09
C ALA A 87 6.31 18.79 2.24
N ARG A 88 4.98 18.74 2.36
CA ARG A 88 4.16 19.94 2.66
C ARG A 88 4.58 20.63 3.96
N GLU A 89 5.03 19.86 4.96
CA GLU A 89 5.50 20.41 6.24
C GLU A 89 6.93 20.96 6.15
N MET A 90 7.77 20.43 5.24
CA MET A 90 9.22 20.68 5.22
C MET A 90 9.69 21.59 4.09
N LEU A 91 8.90 21.80 3.03
CA LEU A 91 9.30 22.65 1.91
C LEU A 91 9.40 24.12 2.34
N ALA A 92 10.57 24.71 2.11
CA ALA A 92 10.78 26.13 2.37
C ALA A 92 9.98 26.99 1.36
N PRO A 93 9.29 28.06 1.83
CA PRO A 93 8.71 29.06 0.95
C PRO A 93 9.84 29.89 0.33
N GLU A 94 10.17 29.61 -0.93
CA GLU A 94 11.19 30.29 -1.71
C GLU A 94 10.59 30.74 -3.04
N ASP A 95 11.21 31.72 -3.70
CA ASP A 95 10.81 32.16 -5.04
C ASP A 95 10.81 30.96 -6.01
N GLY A 96 9.62 30.63 -6.55
CA GLY A 96 9.43 29.51 -7.49
C GLY A 96 8.98 28.18 -6.86
N SER A 97 8.78 28.07 -5.54
CA SER A 97 8.19 26.86 -4.92
C SER A 97 6.66 26.86 -4.88
N ALA A 98 6.01 28.00 -5.16
CA ALA A 98 4.55 28.14 -5.11
C ALA A 98 3.79 27.19 -6.05
N ASP A 99 4.28 27.00 -7.28
CA ASP A 99 3.64 26.08 -8.24
C ASP A 99 3.77 24.62 -7.79
N LEU A 100 4.91 24.24 -7.22
CA LEU A 100 5.13 22.90 -6.68
C LEU A 100 4.24 22.63 -5.47
N ILE A 101 4.12 23.59 -4.55
CA ILE A 101 3.23 23.50 -3.38
C ILE A 101 1.76 23.40 -3.83
N ARG A 102 1.35 24.17 -4.84
CA ARG A 102 0.01 24.08 -5.42
C ARG A 102 -0.25 22.71 -6.05
N ALA A 103 0.69 22.20 -6.86
CA ALA A 103 0.59 20.88 -7.48
C ALA A 103 0.51 19.76 -6.42
N LEU A 104 1.35 19.83 -5.39
CA LEU A 104 1.33 18.92 -4.25
C LEU A 104 -0.03 18.91 -3.54
N ASN A 105 -0.58 20.09 -3.22
CA ASN A 105 -1.86 20.19 -2.52
C ASN A 105 -3.03 19.66 -3.35
N ASN A 106 -3.07 19.99 -4.64
CA ASN A 106 -4.08 19.47 -5.56
C ASN A 106 -3.99 17.94 -5.66
N ARG A 107 -2.76 17.40 -5.75
CA ARG A 107 -2.50 15.96 -5.81
C ARG A 107 -2.94 15.25 -4.53
N LEU A 108 -2.67 15.81 -3.35
CA LEU A 108 -3.12 15.24 -2.08
C LEU A 108 -4.65 15.06 -2.03
N VAL A 109 -5.41 16.05 -2.49
CA VAL A 109 -6.88 15.97 -2.52
C VAL A 109 -7.33 14.88 -3.50
N ALA A 110 -6.85 14.92 -4.74
CA ALA A 110 -7.25 13.98 -5.78
C ALA A 110 -6.88 12.51 -5.42
N LEU A 111 -5.66 12.28 -4.92
CA LEU A 111 -5.19 10.96 -4.51
C LEU A 111 -5.99 10.44 -3.32
N SER A 112 -6.29 11.28 -2.33
CA SER A 112 -7.08 10.86 -1.17
C SER A 112 -8.49 10.41 -1.54
N PHE A 113 -9.16 11.15 -2.43
CA PHE A 113 -10.47 10.76 -2.93
C PHE A 113 -10.38 9.44 -3.71
N HIS A 114 -9.41 9.35 -4.64
CA HIS A 114 -9.26 8.21 -5.52
C HIS A 114 -9.01 6.90 -4.74
N ILE A 115 -8.08 6.90 -3.78
CA ILE A 115 -7.80 5.71 -2.98
C ILE A 115 -8.98 5.34 -2.08
N ARG A 116 -9.61 6.32 -1.41
CA ARG A 116 -10.72 6.03 -0.49
C ARG A 116 -11.95 5.47 -1.19
N GLU A 117 -12.25 5.94 -2.40
CA GLU A 117 -13.44 5.54 -3.15
C GLU A 117 -13.21 4.29 -3.98
N TYR A 118 -12.12 4.24 -4.75
CA TYR A 118 -11.95 3.25 -5.80
C TYR A 118 -11.08 2.06 -5.40
N TYR A 119 -10.23 2.21 -4.38
CA TYR A 119 -9.44 1.08 -3.87
C TYR A 119 -10.14 0.35 -2.73
N TRP A 120 -11.10 0.98 -2.06
CA TRP A 120 -11.78 0.38 -0.92
C TRP A 120 -12.65 -0.79 -1.33
N ILE A 121 -12.54 -1.89 -0.59
CA ILE A 121 -13.40 -3.05 -0.72
C ILE A 121 -13.85 -3.58 0.64
N ASP A 122 -15.14 -3.83 0.74
CA ASP A 122 -15.82 -4.53 1.82
C ASP A 122 -16.94 -5.39 1.19
N LEU A 123 -17.72 -6.09 2.01
CA LEU A 123 -18.82 -6.92 1.49
C LEU A 123 -19.87 -6.10 0.71
N LYS A 124 -20.11 -4.83 1.08
CA LYS A 124 -21.07 -3.97 0.40
C LYS A 124 -20.53 -3.57 -0.98
N LYS A 125 -19.29 -3.10 -1.05
CA LYS A 125 -18.65 -2.71 -2.31
C LYS A 125 -18.44 -3.91 -3.22
N LEU A 126 -18.09 -5.07 -2.69
CA LEU A 126 -18.03 -6.32 -3.45
C LEU A 126 -19.36 -6.64 -4.12
N ASN A 127 -20.48 -6.54 -3.40
CA ASN A 127 -21.83 -6.71 -3.94
C ASN A 127 -22.24 -5.64 -4.97
N GLU A 128 -21.61 -4.47 -4.94
CA GLU A 128 -21.78 -3.41 -5.96
C GLU A 128 -21.03 -3.80 -7.25
N ILE A 129 -19.77 -4.20 -7.13
CA ILE A 129 -18.92 -4.63 -8.26
C ILE A 129 -19.53 -5.86 -8.96
N TYR A 130 -20.09 -6.81 -8.21
CA TYR A 130 -20.82 -7.95 -8.77
C TYR A 130 -22.01 -7.56 -9.67
N ARG A 131 -22.53 -6.35 -9.51
CA ARG A 131 -23.68 -5.83 -10.27
C ARG A 131 -23.29 -4.78 -11.29
N TYR A 132 -21.99 -4.57 -11.53
CA TYR A 132 -21.54 -3.62 -12.53
C TYR A 132 -22.08 -3.96 -13.91
N THR A 133 -22.59 -2.95 -14.58
CA THR A 133 -22.74 -2.95 -16.02
C THR A 133 -21.41 -2.62 -16.68
N THR A 134 -21.12 -3.25 -17.81
CA THR A 134 -19.90 -3.03 -18.58
C THR A 134 -20.16 -2.07 -19.74
N GLU A 135 -19.09 -1.55 -20.34
CA GLU A 135 -19.16 -0.67 -21.53
C GLU A 135 -19.92 0.65 -21.27
N GLU A 136 -19.90 1.12 -20.01
CA GLU A 136 -20.47 2.42 -19.65
C GLU A 136 -19.61 3.56 -20.22
N TYR A 137 -20.24 4.44 -21.02
CA TYR A 137 -19.60 5.63 -21.57
C TYR A 137 -20.38 6.89 -21.14
N SER A 138 -20.11 7.36 -19.93
CA SER A 138 -20.70 8.56 -19.35
C SER A 138 -19.84 9.11 -18.21
N TYR A 139 -19.95 10.42 -17.92
CA TYR A 139 -19.38 11.01 -16.70
C TYR A 139 -20.08 10.49 -15.43
N ASP A 140 -21.31 10.03 -15.56
CA ASP A 140 -22.14 9.47 -14.47
C ASP A 140 -22.02 7.94 -14.37
N ALA A 141 -21.04 7.33 -15.06
CA ALA A 141 -20.78 5.90 -15.01
C ALA A 141 -20.45 5.46 -13.57
N VAL A 142 -21.08 4.36 -13.15
CA VAL A 142 -20.78 3.68 -11.87
C VAL A 142 -19.50 2.88 -12.04
N ASN A 143 -19.39 2.13 -13.14
CA ASN A 143 -18.21 1.31 -13.45
C ASN A 143 -17.14 2.13 -14.21
N LYS A 144 -16.53 3.11 -13.51
CA LYS A 144 -15.59 4.08 -14.11
C LYS A 144 -14.35 3.46 -14.77
N PHE A 145 -13.99 2.24 -14.38
CA PHE A 145 -12.80 1.55 -14.86
C PHE A 145 -13.14 0.39 -15.80
N ASN A 146 -14.42 0.22 -16.17
CA ASN A 146 -14.89 -0.90 -17.00
C ASN A 146 -14.43 -2.27 -16.47
N ILE A 147 -14.58 -2.49 -15.17
CA ILE A 147 -14.26 -3.75 -14.50
C ILE A 147 -15.32 -4.78 -14.86
N TYR A 148 -14.86 -5.95 -15.31
CA TYR A 148 -15.72 -7.09 -15.57
C TYR A 148 -15.96 -7.83 -14.24
N PRO A 149 -17.23 -8.06 -13.83
CA PRO A 149 -17.53 -8.79 -12.59
C PRO A 149 -16.85 -10.17 -12.49
N ASP A 150 -16.62 -10.83 -13.63
CA ASP A 150 -15.93 -12.12 -13.72
C ASP A 150 -14.46 -12.08 -13.28
N GLN A 151 -13.87 -10.89 -13.11
CA GLN A 151 -12.53 -10.74 -12.52
C GLN A 151 -12.52 -10.97 -11.01
N ILE A 152 -13.67 -10.94 -10.33
CA ILE A 152 -13.73 -11.19 -8.89
C ILE A 152 -13.31 -12.65 -8.64
N PRO A 153 -12.19 -12.88 -7.94
CA PRO A 153 -11.70 -14.24 -7.78
C PRO A 153 -12.56 -15.02 -6.77
N PRO A 154 -12.75 -16.33 -6.95
CA PRO A 154 -13.63 -17.13 -6.08
C PRO A 154 -13.25 -17.08 -4.59
N TRP A 155 -11.96 -16.94 -4.28
CA TRP A 155 -11.47 -16.88 -2.90
C TRP A 155 -11.94 -15.63 -2.14
N LEU A 156 -12.25 -14.53 -2.85
CA LEU A 156 -12.49 -13.24 -2.22
C LEU A 156 -13.79 -13.21 -1.41
N VAL A 157 -14.83 -13.89 -1.89
CA VAL A 157 -16.13 -13.95 -1.20
C VAL A 157 -15.98 -14.71 0.13
N GLU A 158 -15.23 -15.81 0.15
CA GLU A 158 -14.96 -16.59 1.36
C GLU A 158 -13.99 -15.85 2.31
N PHE A 159 -13.06 -15.09 1.74
CA PHE A 159 -12.11 -14.30 2.49
C PHE A 159 -12.76 -13.07 3.16
N MET A 160 -13.74 -12.42 2.54
CA MET A 160 -14.32 -11.19 3.07
C MET A 160 -15.15 -11.44 4.36
N PRO A 161 -14.83 -10.82 5.51
CA PRO A 161 -15.63 -10.94 6.73
C PRO A 161 -16.90 -10.08 6.67
N ASN A 162 -17.87 -10.37 7.56
CA ASN A 162 -19.08 -9.54 7.71
C ASN A 162 -18.79 -8.12 8.23
N LYS A 163 -17.70 -7.96 9.00
CA LYS A 163 -17.20 -6.69 9.53
C LYS A 163 -15.72 -6.58 9.16
N GLY A 164 -15.36 -5.50 8.48
CA GLY A 164 -14.02 -5.25 7.99
C GLY A 164 -13.99 -4.97 6.50
N GLY A 165 -12.82 -4.62 6.00
CA GLY A 165 -12.57 -4.26 4.61
C GLY A 165 -11.11 -3.84 4.44
N TYR A 166 -10.68 -3.65 3.20
CA TYR A 166 -9.30 -3.25 2.91
C TYR A 166 -9.23 -2.45 1.61
N LEU A 167 -8.07 -1.90 1.33
CA LEU A 167 -7.73 -1.27 0.07
C LEU A 167 -7.10 -2.35 -0.84
N ILE A 168 -7.67 -2.56 -2.03
CA ILE A 168 -7.19 -3.52 -3.03
C ILE A 168 -5.76 -3.21 -3.48
N GLY A 169 -5.05 -4.21 -3.99
CA GLY A 169 -3.63 -4.09 -4.33
C GLY A 169 -3.33 -3.14 -5.49
N ASN A 170 -4.22 -3.06 -6.48
CA ASN A 170 -3.98 -2.29 -7.70
C ASN A 170 -5.32 -2.00 -8.42
N LEU A 171 -5.36 -0.89 -9.16
CA LEU A 171 -6.49 -0.51 -9.99
C LEU A 171 -6.00 0.11 -11.29
N GLN A 172 -6.45 -0.42 -12.41
CA GLN A 172 -6.12 0.02 -13.77
C GLN A 172 -7.37 -0.04 -14.66
N PRO A 173 -7.34 0.58 -15.86
CA PRO A 173 -8.40 0.39 -16.85
C PRO A 173 -8.64 -1.11 -17.11
N ALA A 174 -9.87 -1.54 -16.90
CA ALA A 174 -10.34 -2.93 -17.03
C ALA A 174 -9.60 -3.95 -16.16
N HIS A 175 -8.93 -3.55 -15.08
CA HIS A 175 -8.22 -4.47 -14.21
C HIS A 175 -8.23 -4.04 -12.74
N MET A 176 -8.64 -4.96 -11.86
CA MET A 176 -8.54 -4.83 -10.40
C MET A 176 -7.73 -5.99 -9.83
N ASP A 177 -6.68 -5.67 -9.07
CA ASP A 177 -5.95 -6.68 -8.29
C ASP A 177 -6.51 -6.73 -6.87
N PHE A 178 -7.35 -7.73 -6.62
CA PHE A 178 -7.99 -7.92 -5.33
C PHE A 178 -7.05 -8.47 -4.25
N ARG A 179 -5.75 -8.72 -4.50
CA ARG A 179 -4.87 -9.20 -3.42
C ARG A 179 -4.76 -8.16 -2.31
N PHE A 180 -4.76 -8.64 -1.07
CA PHE A 180 -4.43 -7.82 0.10
C PHE A 180 -2.92 -7.62 0.15
N PHE A 181 -2.45 -6.37 0.29
CA PHE A 181 -1.04 -6.05 0.52
C PHE A 181 -0.89 -5.36 1.86
N THR A 182 -0.01 -5.90 2.72
CA THR A 182 0.07 -5.49 4.12
C THR A 182 0.58 -4.07 4.29
N LEU A 183 1.73 -3.72 3.71
CA LEU A 183 2.25 -2.34 3.77
C LEU A 183 1.25 -1.37 3.15
N GLY A 184 0.72 -1.72 1.97
CA GLY A 184 -0.31 -0.96 1.28
C GLY A 184 -1.57 -0.70 2.11
N ASN A 185 -1.92 -1.55 3.07
CA ASN A 185 -3.10 -1.35 3.93
C ASN A 185 -2.77 -0.70 5.29
N LEU A 186 -1.62 -1.01 5.88
CA LEU A 186 -1.21 -0.44 7.15
C LEU A 186 -0.74 1.01 7.00
N TRP A 187 -0.04 1.34 5.92
CA TRP A 187 0.52 2.68 5.72
C TRP A 187 -0.53 3.77 5.48
N PRO A 188 -1.66 3.51 4.79
CA PRO A 188 -2.79 4.43 4.73
C PRO A 188 -3.40 4.73 6.09
N THR A 189 -3.47 3.74 6.99
CA THR A 189 -3.86 3.99 8.39
C THR A 189 -2.83 4.90 9.06
N VAL A 190 -1.54 4.61 8.96
CA VAL A 190 -0.46 5.41 9.58
C VAL A 190 -0.48 6.87 9.08
N SER A 191 -0.59 7.07 7.77
CA SER A 191 -0.54 8.39 7.10
C SER A 191 -1.87 9.14 7.10
N SER A 192 -2.96 8.53 7.60
CA SER A 192 -4.34 9.06 7.53
C SER A 192 -4.89 9.24 6.10
N LEU A 193 -4.36 8.48 5.15
CA LEU A 193 -4.96 8.32 3.83
C LEU A 193 -6.28 7.56 3.94
N ALA A 194 -6.32 6.44 4.67
CA ALA A 194 -7.58 5.76 4.98
C ALA A 194 -8.41 6.61 5.97
N THR A 195 -9.74 6.57 5.85
CA THR A 195 -10.61 7.21 6.86
C THR A 195 -10.48 6.50 8.21
N LEU A 196 -11.05 7.09 9.26
CA LEU A 196 -11.08 6.47 10.59
C LEU A 196 -11.81 5.11 10.53
N ASP A 197 -12.96 5.08 9.87
CA ASP A 197 -13.77 3.86 9.72
C ASP A 197 -13.04 2.79 8.88
N GLN A 198 -12.43 3.20 7.76
CA GLN A 198 -11.62 2.29 6.94
C GLN A 198 -10.44 1.71 7.72
N SER A 199 -9.77 2.54 8.54
CA SER A 199 -8.65 2.09 9.37
C SER A 199 -9.07 1.08 10.43
N HIS A 200 -10.21 1.31 11.10
CA HIS A 200 -10.75 0.30 12.02
C HIS A 200 -11.19 -0.97 11.28
N ALA A 201 -11.79 -0.84 10.10
CA ALA A 201 -12.21 -1.98 9.29
C ALA A 201 -11.04 -2.82 8.74
N ILE A 202 -9.89 -2.21 8.43
CA ILE A 202 -8.64 -2.91 8.10
C ILE A 202 -8.15 -3.75 9.28
N LEU A 203 -8.17 -3.18 10.49
CA LEU A 203 -7.78 -3.92 11.70
C LEU A 203 -8.79 -5.03 12.06
N ASP A 204 -10.09 -4.78 11.88
CA ASP A 204 -11.14 -5.81 12.03
C ASP A 204 -10.92 -6.98 11.04
N LEU A 205 -10.51 -6.68 9.80
CA LEU A 205 -10.15 -7.71 8.81
C LEU A 205 -8.96 -8.54 9.28
N ILE A 206 -7.89 -7.90 9.76
CA ILE A 206 -6.68 -8.59 10.25
C ILE A 206 -7.01 -9.53 11.42
N GLU A 207 -7.88 -9.10 12.33
CA GLU A 207 -8.34 -9.96 13.42
C GLU A 207 -9.21 -11.12 12.93
N ALA A 208 -10.17 -10.84 12.04
CA ALA A 208 -11.10 -11.83 11.51
C ALA A 208 -10.40 -12.88 10.63
N LYS A 209 -9.32 -12.49 9.95
CA LYS A 209 -8.53 -13.32 9.03
C LYS A 209 -7.10 -13.51 9.54
N TRP A 210 -6.96 -13.66 10.86
CA TRP A 210 -5.68 -13.79 11.54
C TRP A 210 -4.86 -14.98 11.02
N ALA A 211 -5.52 -16.13 10.78
CA ALA A 211 -4.83 -17.33 10.33
C ALA A 211 -4.27 -17.18 8.89
N GLU A 212 -4.95 -16.40 8.06
CA GLU A 212 -4.57 -16.13 6.67
C GLU A 212 -3.51 -15.03 6.56
N LEU A 213 -3.68 -13.93 7.31
CA LEU A 213 -2.85 -12.73 7.19
C LEU A 213 -1.64 -12.74 8.14
N VAL A 214 -1.84 -13.19 9.38
CA VAL A 214 -0.76 -13.22 10.39
C VAL A 214 -0.09 -14.59 10.44
N ALA A 215 -0.84 -15.67 10.19
CA ALA A 215 -0.30 -17.03 10.14
C ALA A 215 0.44 -17.41 11.45
N GLU A 216 1.36 -18.38 11.40
CA GLU A 216 2.29 -18.70 12.49
C GLU A 216 3.46 -17.71 12.63
N MET A 217 3.66 -16.83 11.65
CA MET A 217 4.69 -15.80 11.65
C MET A 217 4.14 -14.49 11.07
N PRO A 218 3.99 -13.44 11.89
CA PRO A 218 3.58 -12.13 11.44
C PRO A 218 4.59 -11.50 10.48
N ILE A 219 4.17 -10.80 9.44
CA ILE A 219 2.84 -10.78 8.83
C ILE A 219 3.04 -11.06 7.34
N LYS A 220 2.05 -11.66 6.68
CA LYS A 220 2.10 -11.90 5.23
C LYS A 220 2.39 -10.60 4.49
N ILE A 221 3.24 -10.63 3.47
CA ILE A 221 3.45 -9.45 2.62
C ILE A 221 2.23 -9.17 1.74
N CYS A 222 1.63 -10.22 1.19
CA CYS A 222 0.36 -10.18 0.46
C CYS A 222 -0.45 -11.46 0.68
N TYR A 223 -1.74 -11.41 0.35
CA TYR A 223 -2.63 -12.58 0.37
C TYR A 223 -3.67 -12.51 -0.75
N PRO A 224 -4.01 -13.63 -1.41
CA PRO A 224 -3.34 -14.93 -1.34
C PRO A 224 -2.04 -14.95 -2.16
N ALA A 225 -1.33 -16.08 -2.13
CA ALA A 225 -0.25 -16.36 -3.07
C ALA A 225 -0.80 -16.74 -4.45
N LEU A 226 -0.08 -16.36 -5.50
CA LEU A 226 -0.29 -16.82 -6.87
C LEU A 226 0.17 -18.27 -6.98
N GLU A 227 -0.67 -19.13 -7.59
CA GLU A 227 -0.40 -20.56 -7.75
C GLU A 227 -0.56 -21.01 -9.21
N GLY A 228 0.02 -22.16 -9.57
CA GLY A 228 -0.22 -22.80 -10.86
C GLY A 228 0.08 -21.90 -12.07
N GLN A 229 -0.92 -21.73 -12.95
CA GLN A 229 -0.78 -20.92 -14.17
C GLN A 229 -0.67 -19.43 -13.88
N GLU A 230 -1.36 -18.94 -12.85
CA GLU A 230 -1.31 -17.54 -12.45
C GLU A 230 0.12 -17.16 -12.05
N TRP A 231 0.78 -17.99 -11.23
CA TRP A 231 2.19 -17.83 -10.90
C TRP A 231 3.08 -17.80 -12.15
N ARG A 232 2.91 -18.75 -13.09
CA ARG A 232 3.72 -18.81 -14.32
C ARG A 232 3.57 -17.55 -15.17
N ILE A 233 2.33 -17.07 -15.34
CA ILE A 233 2.01 -15.92 -16.20
C ILE A 233 2.44 -14.61 -15.56
N ILE A 234 2.06 -14.38 -14.30
CA ILE A 234 2.26 -13.09 -13.62
C ILE A 234 3.73 -12.92 -13.24
N THR A 235 4.35 -13.93 -12.62
CA THR A 235 5.75 -13.83 -12.16
C THR A 235 6.76 -14.14 -13.25
N GLY A 236 6.33 -14.77 -14.35
CA GLY A 236 7.25 -15.31 -15.35
C GLY A 236 7.96 -16.59 -14.90
N SER A 237 7.29 -17.40 -14.06
CA SER A 237 7.86 -18.60 -13.42
C SER A 237 9.08 -18.29 -12.54
N ASP A 238 9.02 -17.20 -11.78
CA ASP A 238 10.12 -16.76 -10.93
C ASP A 238 10.36 -17.76 -9.78
N PRO A 239 11.52 -18.45 -9.74
CA PRO A 239 11.79 -19.50 -8.76
C PRO A 239 11.98 -18.98 -7.34
N LYS A 240 12.20 -17.66 -7.14
CA LYS A 240 12.26 -17.07 -5.78
C LYS A 240 10.87 -16.78 -5.22
N ASN A 241 9.87 -16.62 -6.08
CA ASN A 241 8.49 -16.28 -5.72
C ASN A 241 7.54 -17.46 -5.92
N THR A 242 7.96 -18.68 -5.54
CA THR A 242 7.05 -19.83 -5.48
C THR A 242 5.88 -19.54 -4.55
N ALA A 243 4.78 -20.29 -4.67
CA ALA A 243 3.61 -20.10 -3.82
C ALA A 243 3.97 -20.10 -2.33
N TRP A 244 3.52 -19.07 -1.61
CA TRP A 244 3.76 -18.85 -0.18
C TRP A 244 5.21 -18.57 0.20
N SER A 245 6.02 -18.08 -0.76
CA SER A 245 7.44 -17.77 -0.58
C SER A 245 7.79 -16.35 -0.98
N TYR A 246 8.75 -15.76 -0.27
CA TYR A 246 9.31 -14.43 -0.53
C TYR A 246 8.21 -13.38 -0.73
N HIS A 247 8.10 -12.74 -1.91
CA HIS A 247 7.05 -11.74 -2.17
C HIS A 247 5.68 -12.36 -2.44
N ASN A 248 5.61 -13.64 -2.80
CA ASN A 248 4.39 -14.32 -3.18
C ASN A 248 3.73 -15.00 -1.97
N GLY A 249 3.27 -14.18 -1.01
CA GLY A 249 2.61 -14.66 0.20
C GLY A 249 3.56 -15.16 1.29
N GLY A 250 4.84 -14.81 1.25
CA GLY A 250 5.76 -15.03 2.36
C GLY A 250 5.40 -14.16 3.58
N SER A 251 5.81 -14.60 4.76
CA SER A 251 5.68 -13.84 6.01
C SER A 251 6.95 -13.03 6.28
N TRP A 252 6.81 -11.73 6.52
CA TRP A 252 7.91 -10.79 6.65
C TRP A 252 7.91 -10.13 8.04
N PRO A 253 8.81 -10.54 8.95
CA PRO A 253 8.89 -9.97 10.29
C PRO A 253 9.12 -8.45 10.30
N THR A 254 9.79 -7.93 9.28
CA THR A 254 10.02 -6.47 9.13
C THR A 254 8.72 -5.66 9.00
N LEU A 255 7.58 -6.27 8.66
CA LEU A 255 6.30 -5.56 8.58
C LEU A 255 5.62 -5.41 9.95
N LEU A 256 6.12 -6.08 10.99
CA LEU A 256 5.55 -6.03 12.34
C LEU A 256 5.49 -4.60 12.88
N TRP A 257 6.53 -3.78 12.68
CA TRP A 257 6.54 -2.41 13.20
C TRP A 257 5.44 -1.54 12.57
N GLN A 258 5.11 -1.77 11.30
CA GLN A 258 4.03 -1.03 10.63
C GLN A 258 2.67 -1.41 11.21
N LEU A 259 2.46 -2.70 11.50
CA LEU A 259 1.26 -3.18 12.20
C LEU A 259 1.17 -2.53 13.58
N THR A 260 2.27 -2.54 14.34
CA THR A 260 2.34 -1.91 15.66
C THR A 260 1.98 -0.43 15.61
N VAL A 261 2.55 0.35 14.68
CA VAL A 261 2.25 1.80 14.56
C VAL A 261 0.78 2.02 14.18
N ALA A 262 0.23 1.24 13.26
CA ALA A 262 -1.19 1.33 12.90
C ALA A 262 -2.10 1.00 14.10
N CYS A 263 -1.80 -0.07 14.84
CA CYS A 263 -2.53 -0.45 16.06
C CYS A 263 -2.49 0.64 17.13
N ILE A 264 -1.32 1.22 17.40
CA ILE A 264 -1.17 2.33 18.36
C ILE A 264 -2.00 3.54 17.92
N LYS A 265 -1.88 3.94 16.64
CA LYS A 265 -2.63 5.09 16.10
C LYS A 265 -4.15 4.93 16.22
N MET A 266 -4.64 3.70 16.10
CA MET A 266 -6.05 3.37 16.20
C MET A 266 -6.51 2.99 17.62
N ASN A 267 -5.63 3.10 18.62
CA ASN A 267 -5.89 2.73 20.01
C ASN A 267 -6.35 1.27 20.16
N ARG A 268 -5.67 0.35 19.45
CA ARG A 268 -5.89 -1.10 19.45
C ARG A 268 -4.58 -1.89 19.68
N PRO A 269 -3.86 -1.63 20.79
CA PRO A 269 -2.55 -2.25 21.04
C PRO A 269 -2.61 -3.77 21.17
N GLU A 270 -3.75 -4.34 21.55
CA GLU A 270 -3.96 -5.78 21.77
C GLU A 270 -3.62 -6.63 20.52
N ILE A 271 -3.89 -6.09 19.33
CA ILE A 271 -3.58 -6.75 18.05
C ILE A 271 -2.06 -6.85 17.87
N ALA A 272 -1.34 -5.76 18.15
CA ALA A 272 0.11 -5.71 18.04
C ALA A 272 0.79 -6.58 19.10
N GLU A 273 0.32 -6.54 20.35
CA GLU A 273 0.82 -7.38 21.45
C GLU A 273 0.71 -8.86 21.10
N ARG A 274 -0.44 -9.29 20.57
CA ARG A 274 -0.64 -10.67 20.11
C ARG A 274 0.34 -11.06 18.99
N ALA A 275 0.61 -10.17 18.05
CA ALA A 275 1.58 -10.42 16.97
C ALA A 275 3.02 -10.50 17.52
N VAL A 276 3.41 -9.60 18.42
CA VAL A 276 4.73 -9.61 19.07
C VAL A 276 4.95 -10.92 19.83
N GLN A 277 3.98 -11.33 20.65
CA GLN A 277 4.04 -12.60 21.39
C GLN A 277 4.20 -13.83 20.48
N LEU A 278 3.70 -13.76 19.23
CA LEU A 278 3.85 -14.85 18.27
C LEU A 278 5.27 -14.87 17.67
N VAL A 279 5.79 -13.71 17.28
CA VAL A 279 7.15 -13.55 16.73
C VAL A 279 8.21 -13.96 17.76
N GLU A 280 8.08 -13.52 19.02
CA GLU A 280 9.03 -13.75 20.10
C GLU A 280 9.26 -15.25 20.40
N ARG A 281 8.29 -16.11 20.08
CA ARG A 281 8.43 -17.57 20.29
C ARG A 281 9.55 -18.20 19.48
N ARG A 282 9.92 -17.62 18.34
CA ARG A 282 10.89 -18.26 17.42
C ARG A 282 11.88 -17.35 16.72
N ILE A 283 11.63 -16.04 16.55
CA ILE A 283 12.51 -15.20 15.70
C ILE A 283 13.99 -15.22 16.11
N SER A 284 14.26 -15.18 17.42
CA SER A 284 15.62 -15.23 17.97
C SER A 284 16.25 -16.63 17.80
N ARG A 285 15.49 -17.69 18.07
CA ARG A 285 15.93 -19.09 17.90
C ARG A 285 16.27 -19.39 16.44
N ASP A 286 15.49 -18.82 15.52
CA ASP A 286 15.65 -19.01 14.08
C ASP A 286 16.71 -18.05 13.50
N LYS A 287 17.39 -17.26 14.34
CA LYS A 287 18.49 -16.34 14.01
C LYS A 287 18.10 -15.20 13.06
N TRP A 288 16.93 -14.60 13.30
CA TRP A 288 16.44 -13.43 12.57
C TRP A 288 16.41 -13.62 11.04
N PRO A 289 15.67 -14.62 10.52
CA PRO A 289 15.51 -14.79 9.07
C PRO A 289 14.90 -13.55 8.42
N GLU A 290 15.26 -13.31 7.15
CA GLU A 290 14.71 -12.22 6.33
C GLU A 290 13.19 -12.37 6.17
N TYR A 291 12.73 -13.58 5.88
CA TYR A 291 11.32 -13.94 5.68
C TYR A 291 11.08 -15.41 6.02
N TYR A 292 9.81 -15.82 6.05
CA TYR A 292 9.37 -17.19 6.31
C TYR A 292 8.38 -17.66 5.24
N ASP A 293 8.59 -18.88 4.75
CA ASP A 293 7.68 -19.55 3.84
C ASP A 293 6.63 -20.31 4.65
N THR A 294 5.40 -19.81 4.66
CA THR A 294 4.30 -20.43 5.41
C THR A 294 2.99 -20.27 4.66
N ARG A 295 2.16 -21.31 4.62
CA ARG A 295 0.81 -21.21 4.06
C ARG A 295 -0.20 -20.74 5.11
N ARG A 296 0.03 -21.11 6.37
CA ARG A 296 -0.71 -20.76 7.58
C ARG A 296 0.28 -20.66 8.74
#